data_AF-A0AAP0NAV7-F1
#
_entry.id   AF-A0AAP0NAV7-F1
#
_cell.length_a   1.000
_cell.length_b   1.000
_cell.length_c   1.000
_cell.angle_alpha   90.00
_cell.angle_beta   90.00
_cell.angle_gamma   90.00
#
_symmetry.space_group_name_H-M   'P 1'
#
loop_
_entity.id
_entity.type
_entity.pdbx_description
1 polymer ?
#
loop_
_entity_poly.entity_id
_entity_poly.type
_entity_poly.pdbx_seq_one_letter_code
_entity_poly.pdbx_strand_id
1 'polypeptide(L)'
;MFLLILFTVFKTELNMEEPSRNIIETIFQKATTNPSEKPRKIQRVIRVKNSSEILERFENHRIIVKKEACEQYESHPRIIVDGNELLLFYGTIMTCCSDDPGLVISKLCEEPSCGVCRAIQSNFGTKYTKNGIPLSTSSDALSETMHMIGNLKGKNVKMATIVCRTIAGRVATMVDGENEQEHAIIRRGGRRSELEYLIVKDPNAILPCFVILFT
;
A
#
# COMPACT_ATOMS: atom_id res chain seq x y z
N MET A 1 24.41 -16.68 0.95
CA MET A 1 23.72 -16.70 2.26
C MET A 1 24.07 -15.38 2.94
N PHE A 2 23.11 -14.63 3.49
CA PHE A 2 23.26 -13.28 4.10
C PHE A 2 23.04 -12.03 3.20
N LEU A 3 21.87 -11.90 2.58
CA LEU A 3 21.32 -10.58 2.22
C LEU A 3 19.84 -10.41 2.62
N LEU A 4 19.31 -11.31 3.47
CA LEU A 4 17.89 -11.36 3.83
C LEU A 4 17.57 -10.68 5.19
N ILE A 5 18.53 -10.04 5.85
CA ILE A 5 18.35 -9.51 7.22
C ILE A 5 18.03 -7.99 7.27
N LEU A 6 18.16 -7.23 6.17
CA LEU A 6 18.13 -5.76 6.23
C LEU A 6 16.73 -5.11 6.36
N PHE A 7 15.64 -5.86 6.21
CA PHE A 7 14.27 -5.30 6.34
C PHE A 7 13.50 -6.02 7.44
N THR A 8 13.96 -5.87 8.68
CA THR A 8 13.18 -6.39 9.82
C THR A 8 11.96 -5.51 10.03
N VAL A 9 10.81 -6.00 9.56
CA VAL A 9 9.50 -5.37 9.76
C VAL A 9 8.67 -6.28 10.66
N PHE A 10 8.17 -5.71 11.75
CA PHE A 10 7.29 -6.42 12.69
C PHE A 10 5.84 -6.01 12.49
N LYS A 11 4.94 -6.90 12.87
CA LYS A 11 3.51 -6.63 12.91
C LYS A 11 3.06 -6.54 14.36
N THR A 12 2.08 -5.70 14.64
CA THR A 12 1.43 -5.64 15.96
C THR A 12 -0.04 -5.36 15.74
N GLU A 13 -0.91 -6.25 16.18
CA GLU A 13 -2.36 -6.05 16.09
C GLU A 13 -2.80 -4.91 17.03
N LEU A 14 -3.71 -4.07 16.54
CA LEU A 14 -4.27 -2.97 17.30
C LEU A 14 -5.53 -3.40 18.05
N ASN A 15 -5.59 -3.06 19.33
CA ASN A 15 -6.78 -3.27 20.14
C ASN A 15 -7.92 -2.34 19.70
N MET A 16 -9.17 -2.74 19.98
CA MET A 16 -10.35 -1.94 19.62
C MET A 16 -10.36 -0.54 20.27
N GLU A 17 -9.71 -0.41 21.41
CA GLU A 17 -9.68 0.83 22.20
C GLU A 17 -8.59 1.81 21.75
N GLU A 18 -7.70 1.42 20.82
CA GLU A 18 -6.64 2.30 20.34
C GLU A 18 -7.18 3.38 19.40
N PRO A 19 -6.94 4.69 19.65
CA PRO A 19 -7.43 5.77 18.79
C PRO A 19 -6.95 5.66 17.34
N SER A 20 -5.74 5.14 17.15
CA SER A 20 -5.14 4.89 15.83
C SER A 20 -5.98 3.90 15.02
N ARG A 21 -6.57 2.88 15.65
CA ARG A 21 -7.43 1.92 14.99
C ARG A 21 -8.69 2.59 14.46
N ASN A 22 -9.39 3.36 15.30
CA ASN A 22 -10.62 4.05 14.89
C ASN A 22 -10.41 4.98 13.69
N ILE A 23 -9.30 5.73 13.68
CA ILE A 23 -8.92 6.60 12.55
C ILE A 23 -8.74 5.78 11.28
N ILE A 24 -8.01 4.66 11.35
CA ILE A 24 -7.71 3.81 10.19
C ILE A 24 -8.96 3.10 9.67
N GLU A 25 -9.83 2.61 10.57
CA GLU A 25 -11.11 2.03 10.18
C GLU A 25 -12.01 3.06 9.50
N THR A 26 -12.06 4.29 10.02
CA THR A 26 -12.81 5.40 9.42
C THR A 26 -12.28 5.75 8.02
N ILE A 27 -10.96 5.85 7.86
CA ILE A 27 -10.31 6.13 6.57
C ILE A 27 -10.66 5.02 5.57
N PHE A 28 -10.53 3.76 5.98
CA PHE A 28 -10.85 2.61 5.12
C PHE A 28 -12.32 2.63 4.66
N GLN A 29 -13.26 2.87 5.58
CA GLN A 29 -14.68 2.92 5.23
C GLN A 29 -15.02 4.09 4.30
N LYS A 30 -14.43 5.28 4.54
CA LYS A 30 -14.66 6.46 3.70
C LYS A 30 -14.01 6.37 2.32
N ALA A 31 -13.00 5.54 2.17
CA ALA A 31 -12.31 5.30 0.90
C ALA A 31 -13.03 4.26 0.01
N THR A 32 -14.21 3.77 0.38
CA THR A 32 -14.97 2.87 -0.50
C THR A 32 -15.64 3.67 -1.62
N THR A 33 -15.58 3.15 -2.83
CA THR A 33 -16.13 3.82 -4.03
C THR A 33 -17.60 3.52 -4.27
N ASN A 34 -18.14 2.45 -3.66
CA ASN A 34 -19.54 2.05 -3.77
C ASN A 34 -20.29 2.20 -2.44
N PRO A 35 -20.82 3.39 -2.11
CA PRO A 35 -21.53 3.64 -0.86
C PRO A 35 -22.88 2.89 -0.75
N SER A 36 -23.37 2.30 -1.84
CA SER A 36 -24.60 1.48 -1.89
C SER A 36 -24.37 0.01 -1.46
N GLU A 37 -23.12 -0.46 -1.43
CA GLU A 37 -22.79 -1.78 -0.92
C GLU A 37 -22.69 -1.76 0.62
N LYS A 38 -22.98 -2.90 1.25
CA LYS A 38 -22.79 -3.01 2.71
C LYS A 38 -21.32 -2.75 3.03
N PRO A 39 -21.01 -1.93 4.05
CA PRO A 39 -19.64 -1.65 4.42
C PRO A 39 -18.94 -2.96 4.79
N ARG A 40 -17.75 -3.17 4.21
CA ARG A 40 -16.95 -4.37 4.49
C ARG A 40 -16.63 -4.45 5.98
N LYS A 41 -16.76 -5.64 6.54
CA LYS A 41 -16.52 -5.87 7.96
C LYS A 41 -15.03 -5.98 8.19
N ILE A 42 -14.46 -5.00 8.88
CA ILE A 42 -13.06 -5.05 9.33
C ILE A 42 -12.96 -6.11 10.43
N GLN A 43 -12.04 -7.05 10.22
CA GLN A 43 -11.76 -8.13 11.16
C GLN A 43 -10.59 -7.77 12.08
N ARG A 44 -9.50 -7.26 11.49
CA ARG A 44 -8.26 -6.93 12.21
C ARG A 44 -7.57 -5.73 11.58
N VAL A 45 -6.92 -4.93 12.42
CA VAL A 45 -6.01 -3.87 11.99
C VAL A 45 -4.66 -4.15 12.62
N ILE A 46 -3.63 -4.23 11.79
CA ILE A 46 -2.28 -4.61 12.19
C ILE A 46 -1.35 -3.46 11.83
N ARG A 47 -0.67 -2.89 12.82
CA ARG A 47 0.39 -1.90 12.60
C ARG A 47 1.64 -2.57 12.06
N VAL A 48 2.22 -1.95 11.04
CA VAL A 48 3.50 -2.31 10.46
C VAL A 48 4.59 -1.47 11.12
N LYS A 49 5.57 -2.12 11.75
CA LYS A 49 6.73 -1.48 12.38
C LYS A 49 7.93 -1.62 11.45
N ASN A 50 8.29 -0.53 10.80
CA ASN A 50 9.41 -0.47 9.86
C ASN A 50 10.75 -0.32 10.59
N SER A 51 11.83 -0.83 10.00
CA SER A 51 13.20 -0.57 10.48
C SER A 51 13.60 0.89 10.23
N SER A 52 14.62 1.36 10.95
CA SER A 52 15.20 2.70 10.72
C SER A 52 15.66 2.90 9.28
N GLU A 53 16.24 1.86 8.66
CA GLU A 53 16.70 1.90 7.27
C GLU A 53 15.58 2.14 6.26
N ILE A 54 14.40 1.51 6.45
CA ILE A 54 13.24 1.75 5.57
C ILE A 54 12.73 3.18 5.75
N LEU A 55 12.64 3.65 7.00
CA LEU A 55 12.19 5.01 7.30
C LEU A 55 13.13 6.06 6.70
N GLU A 56 14.44 5.85 6.82
CA GLU A 56 15.45 6.74 6.25
C GLU A 56 15.35 6.80 4.73
N ARG A 57 15.21 5.66 4.04
CA ARG A 57 15.03 5.63 2.58
C ARG A 57 13.78 6.37 2.14
N PHE A 58 12.68 6.20 2.86
CA PHE A 58 11.42 6.89 2.58
C PHE A 58 11.54 8.41 2.74
N GLU A 59 12.16 8.88 3.82
CA GLU A 59 12.37 10.32 4.05
C GLU A 59 13.42 10.92 3.10
N ASN A 60 14.47 10.17 2.74
CA ASN A 60 15.43 10.59 1.72
C ASN A 60 14.77 10.73 0.35
N HIS A 61 13.89 9.79 -0.04
CA HIS A 61 13.11 9.91 -1.26
C HIS A 61 12.24 11.17 -1.25
N ARG A 62 11.57 11.47 -0.12
CA ARG A 62 10.80 12.73 0.04
C ARG A 62 11.67 13.98 -0.17
N ILE A 63 12.88 14.00 0.38
CA ILE A 63 13.81 15.13 0.22
C ILE A 63 14.18 15.32 -1.25
N ILE A 64 14.47 14.24 -1.98
CA ILE A 64 14.80 14.26 -3.41
C ILE A 64 13.63 14.86 -4.20
N VAL A 65 12.41 14.33 -4.02
CA VAL A 65 11.19 14.82 -4.71
C VAL A 65 10.96 16.31 -4.46
N LYS A 66 11.11 16.75 -3.21
CA LYS A 66 10.95 18.17 -2.84
C LYS A 66 11.99 19.06 -3.50
N LYS A 67 13.24 18.61 -3.53
CA LYS A 67 14.35 19.35 -4.15
C LYS A 67 14.11 19.51 -5.66
N GLU A 68 13.80 18.42 -6.35
CA GLU A 68 13.50 18.42 -7.78
C GLU A 68 12.32 19.34 -8.13
N ALA A 69 11.31 19.41 -7.26
CA ALA A 69 10.18 20.32 -7.43
C ALA A 69 10.55 21.80 -7.25
N CYS A 70 11.42 22.14 -6.29
CA CYS A 70 11.88 23.52 -6.08
C CYS A 70 12.68 24.07 -7.26
N GLU A 71 13.38 23.21 -7.99
CA GLU A 71 14.23 23.59 -9.13
C GLU A 71 13.41 23.84 -10.41
N GLN A 72 12.10 23.61 -10.39
CA GLN A 72 11.22 23.69 -11.55
C GLN A 72 10.23 24.86 -11.48
N TYR A 73 9.97 25.47 -12.63
CA TYR A 73 9.15 26.68 -12.75
C TYR A 73 7.64 26.44 -12.48
N GLU A 74 7.15 25.23 -12.75
CA GLU A 74 5.74 24.84 -12.55
C GLU A 74 5.63 23.62 -11.62
N SER A 75 5.95 23.82 -10.35
CA SER A 75 5.79 22.80 -9.31
C SER A 75 4.57 23.09 -8.43
N HIS A 76 3.77 22.05 -8.20
CA HIS A 76 2.59 22.15 -7.35
C HIS A 76 3.01 22.37 -5.88
N PRO A 77 2.44 23.34 -5.13
CA PRO A 77 2.88 23.69 -3.77
C PRO A 77 2.95 22.49 -2.81
N ARG A 78 2.02 21.55 -2.96
CA ARG A 78 2.01 20.31 -2.17
C ARG A 78 3.29 19.48 -2.35
N ILE A 79 3.85 19.39 -3.57
CA ILE A 79 5.08 18.64 -3.82
C ILE A 79 6.25 19.25 -3.04
N ILE A 80 6.33 20.59 -2.98
CA ILE A 80 7.39 21.30 -2.25
C ILE A 80 7.27 21.12 -0.73
N VAL A 81 6.04 21.10 -0.20
CA VAL A 81 5.80 21.01 1.24
C VAL A 81 6.09 19.60 1.77
N ASP A 82 5.41 18.59 1.22
CA ASP A 82 5.41 17.22 1.75
C ASP A 82 5.81 16.15 0.72
N GLY A 83 6.18 16.52 -0.51
CA GLY A 83 6.45 15.56 -1.59
C GLY A 83 5.18 15.02 -2.25
N ASN A 84 4.04 15.70 -2.08
CA ASN A 84 2.71 15.22 -2.48
C ASN A 84 2.41 13.88 -1.80
N GLU A 85 2.50 13.88 -0.48
CA GLU A 85 2.28 12.69 0.32
C GLU A 85 0.80 12.31 0.32
N LEU A 86 0.51 11.09 -0.09
CA LEU A 86 -0.82 10.49 -0.14
C LEU A 86 -0.89 9.29 0.80
N LEU A 87 -2.10 8.99 1.26
CA LEU A 87 -2.41 7.72 1.89
C LEU A 87 -3.13 6.85 0.86
N LEU A 88 -2.52 5.72 0.49
CA LEU A 88 -3.02 4.85 -0.57
C LEU A 88 -3.13 3.40 -0.10
N PHE A 89 -3.92 2.63 -0.82
CA PHE A 89 -4.24 1.24 -0.53
C PHE A 89 -3.56 0.30 -1.51
N TYR A 90 -2.86 -0.72 -0.98
CA TYR A 90 -2.36 -1.86 -1.75
C TYR A 90 -3.22 -3.09 -1.46
N GLY A 91 -4.10 -3.43 -2.40
CA GLY A 91 -4.99 -4.58 -2.27
C GLY A 91 -4.27 -5.92 -2.47
N THR A 92 -4.39 -6.85 -1.51
CA THR A 92 -3.74 -8.17 -1.57
C THR A 92 -4.42 -9.20 -0.66
N ILE A 93 -3.79 -10.36 -0.46
CA ILE A 93 -4.30 -11.42 0.42
C ILE A 93 -3.34 -11.73 1.56
N MET A 94 -3.89 -12.28 2.64
CA MET A 94 -3.12 -12.84 3.74
C MET A 94 -3.52 -14.28 3.99
N THR A 95 -2.53 -15.18 4.04
CA THR A 95 -2.73 -16.62 4.25
C THR A 95 -2.14 -17.13 5.57
N CYS A 96 -1.38 -16.29 6.27
CA CYS A 96 -0.73 -16.61 7.55
C CYS A 96 -1.44 -16.01 8.77
N CYS A 97 -2.71 -15.64 8.64
CA CYS A 97 -3.51 -15.14 9.75
C CYS A 97 -4.50 -16.21 10.19
N SER A 98 -4.28 -16.79 11.37
CA SER A 98 -5.23 -17.68 12.02
C SER A 98 -6.52 -16.94 12.40
N ASP A 99 -7.62 -17.67 12.56
CA ASP A 99 -8.88 -17.10 13.06
C ASP A 99 -8.86 -16.87 14.57
N ASP A 100 -7.89 -17.44 15.29
CA ASP A 100 -7.73 -17.29 16.73
C ASP A 100 -7.38 -15.82 17.12
N PRO A 101 -8.27 -15.11 17.82
CA PRO A 101 -8.04 -13.73 18.26
C PRO A 101 -6.89 -13.58 19.27
N GLY A 102 -6.45 -14.65 19.94
CA GLY A 102 -5.33 -14.62 20.89
C GLY A 102 -3.95 -14.69 20.25
N LEU A 103 -3.84 -15.02 18.96
CA LEU A 103 -2.55 -15.20 18.29
C LEU A 103 -1.93 -13.85 17.88
N VAL A 104 -0.84 -13.48 18.55
CA VAL A 104 -0.07 -12.27 18.24
C VAL A 104 0.72 -12.46 16.95
N ILE A 105 0.35 -11.72 15.91
CA ILE A 105 1.09 -11.67 14.64
C ILE A 105 2.29 -10.75 14.83
N SER A 106 3.43 -11.31 15.27
CA SER A 106 4.65 -10.52 15.53
C SER A 106 5.60 -10.46 14.34
N LYS A 107 5.63 -11.49 13.49
CA LYS A 107 6.60 -11.63 12.38
C LYS A 107 5.93 -11.84 11.02
N LEU A 108 6.69 -11.60 9.96
CA LEU A 108 6.30 -11.93 8.58
C LEU A 108 6.50 -13.44 8.36
N CYS A 109 5.56 -14.09 7.69
CA CYS A 109 5.66 -15.53 7.37
C CYS A 109 6.49 -15.73 6.10
N GLU A 110 6.96 -16.96 5.88
CA GLU A 110 7.69 -17.35 4.66
C GLU A 110 6.78 -17.88 3.54
N GLU A 111 5.48 -18.08 3.81
CA GLU A 111 4.51 -18.57 2.82
C GLU A 111 4.49 -17.71 1.54
N PRO A 112 4.82 -18.29 0.37
CA PRO A 112 4.90 -17.55 -0.90
C PRO A 112 3.56 -16.98 -1.35
N SER A 113 2.44 -17.63 -1.01
CA SER A 113 1.10 -17.17 -1.33
C SER A 113 0.60 -16.02 -0.42
N CYS A 114 1.33 -15.67 0.64
CA CYS A 114 0.92 -14.60 1.53
C CYS A 114 1.29 -13.22 0.95
N GLY A 115 0.39 -12.65 0.15
CA GLY A 115 0.57 -11.36 -0.52
C GLY A 115 1.04 -10.22 0.39
N VAL A 116 0.44 -10.06 1.58
CA VAL A 116 0.88 -9.06 2.58
C VAL A 116 2.35 -9.23 2.96
N CYS A 117 2.74 -10.44 3.36
CA CYS A 117 4.10 -10.71 3.81
C CYS A 117 5.11 -10.59 2.68
N ARG A 118 4.75 -11.04 1.46
CA ARG A 118 5.60 -10.89 0.28
C ARG A 118 5.84 -9.43 -0.07
N ALA A 119 4.77 -8.63 -0.13
CA ALA A 119 4.86 -7.20 -0.45
C ALA A 119 5.73 -6.45 0.56
N ILE A 120 5.53 -6.69 1.86
CA ILE A 120 6.33 -6.04 2.90
C ILE A 120 7.79 -6.51 2.87
N GLN A 121 8.06 -7.82 2.77
CA GLN A 121 9.43 -8.34 2.78
C GLN A 121 10.26 -7.89 1.57
N SER A 122 9.63 -7.72 0.42
CA SER A 122 10.31 -7.22 -0.78
C SER A 122 10.34 -5.70 -0.86
N ASN A 123 9.84 -4.98 0.16
CA ASN A 123 9.62 -3.54 0.12
C ASN A 123 8.85 -3.09 -1.14
N PHE A 124 7.80 -3.83 -1.51
CA PHE A 124 7.06 -3.70 -2.77
C PHE A 124 7.89 -3.87 -4.07
N GLY A 125 9.21 -4.07 -3.95
CA GLY A 125 10.14 -4.43 -5.01
C GLY A 125 9.96 -5.88 -5.44
N THR A 126 8.89 -6.16 -6.17
CA THR A 126 8.78 -7.45 -6.85
C THR A 126 9.73 -7.49 -8.05
N LYS A 127 10.13 -8.69 -8.47
CA LYS A 127 11.02 -8.94 -9.62
C LYS A 127 10.48 -8.39 -10.96
N TYR A 128 9.26 -7.85 -10.95
CA TYR A 128 8.45 -7.43 -12.08
C TYR A 128 8.18 -5.91 -12.09
N THR A 129 8.91 -5.10 -11.30
CA THR A 129 8.74 -3.64 -11.21
C THR A 129 9.04 -2.86 -12.50
N LYS A 130 9.20 -3.52 -13.66
CA LYS A 130 9.26 -2.84 -14.96
C LYS A 130 8.03 -1.94 -15.21
N ASN A 131 6.90 -2.25 -14.57
CA ASN A 131 5.63 -1.55 -14.77
C ASN A 131 5.19 -0.73 -13.55
N GLY A 132 6.07 -0.52 -12.56
CA GLY A 132 5.75 0.18 -11.30
C GLY A 132 4.83 -0.60 -10.36
N ILE A 133 4.44 0.04 -9.25
CA ILE A 133 3.69 -0.54 -8.15
C ILE A 133 2.30 0.11 -8.10
N PRO A 134 1.22 -0.64 -8.36
CA PRO A 134 -0.12 -0.09 -8.36
C PRO A 134 -0.64 0.10 -6.92
N LEU A 135 -1.01 1.32 -6.60
CA LEU A 135 -1.70 1.71 -5.38
C LEU A 135 -3.02 2.38 -5.74
N SER A 136 -4.05 2.28 -4.90
CA SER A 136 -5.33 2.93 -5.16
C SER A 136 -5.67 3.95 -4.09
N THR A 137 -6.44 4.96 -4.45
CA THR A 137 -7.12 5.85 -3.48
C THR A 137 -8.33 5.17 -2.84
N SER A 138 -8.83 4.08 -3.44
CA SER A 138 -9.97 3.32 -2.95
C SER A 138 -9.56 2.11 -2.12
N SER A 139 -10.32 1.83 -1.07
CA SER A 139 -10.22 0.60 -0.28
C SER A 139 -10.66 -0.65 -1.07
N ASP A 140 -11.27 -0.48 -2.24
CA ASP A 140 -11.82 -1.53 -3.10
C ASP A 140 -10.82 -2.08 -4.12
N ALA A 141 -9.57 -1.62 -4.07
CA ALA A 141 -8.46 -2.01 -4.94
C ALA A 141 -8.27 -3.53 -5.15
N LEU A 142 -8.76 -4.34 -4.21
CA LEU A 142 -8.74 -5.80 -4.23
C LEU A 142 -9.69 -6.43 -5.27
N SER A 143 -10.76 -5.73 -5.64
CA SER A 143 -11.84 -6.30 -6.46
C SER A 143 -11.38 -6.72 -7.86
N GLU A 144 -10.33 -6.10 -8.41
CA GLU A 144 -9.77 -6.49 -9.71
C GLU A 144 -8.82 -7.69 -9.61
N THR A 145 -8.04 -7.79 -8.53
CA THR A 145 -7.14 -8.92 -8.25
C THR A 145 -7.91 -10.18 -7.79
N MET A 146 -9.19 -10.03 -7.46
CA MET A 146 -10.08 -11.09 -6.97
C MET A 146 -10.22 -12.27 -7.94
N HIS A 147 -10.13 -12.01 -9.26
CA HIS A 147 -10.15 -13.08 -10.27
C HIS A 147 -8.97 -14.06 -10.14
N MET A 148 -7.83 -13.62 -9.61
CA MET A 148 -6.67 -14.49 -9.35
C MET A 148 -6.85 -15.34 -8.08
N ILE A 149 -7.66 -14.88 -7.12
CA ILE A 149 -7.90 -15.54 -5.82
C ILE A 149 -8.79 -16.77 -5.98
N GLY A 150 -9.61 -16.84 -7.04
CA GLY A 150 -10.51 -17.97 -7.31
C GLY A 150 -9.82 -19.35 -7.36
N ASN A 151 -8.51 -19.37 -7.64
CA ASN A 151 -7.68 -20.58 -7.68
C ASN A 151 -7.12 -21.02 -6.31
N LEU A 152 -7.31 -20.23 -5.24
CA LEU A 152 -6.81 -20.53 -3.89
C LEU A 152 -7.85 -21.20 -2.97
N LYS A 153 -8.93 -21.74 -3.55
CA LYS A 153 -9.96 -22.51 -2.84
C LYS A 153 -9.31 -23.61 -2.00
N GLY A 154 -9.45 -23.52 -0.67
CA GLY A 154 -8.98 -24.54 0.28
C GLY A 154 -7.93 -24.05 1.30
N LYS A 155 -7.37 -22.85 1.16
CA LYS A 155 -6.52 -22.22 2.20
C LYS A 155 -7.32 -21.13 2.93
N ASN A 156 -7.01 -20.86 4.21
CA ASN A 156 -7.58 -19.75 5.00
C ASN A 156 -7.11 -18.39 4.43
N VAL A 157 -7.59 -18.03 3.25
CA VAL A 157 -7.25 -16.80 2.53
C VAL A 157 -8.15 -15.68 3.04
N LYS A 158 -7.54 -14.65 3.61
CA LYS A 158 -8.24 -13.43 4.04
C LYS A 158 -7.94 -12.30 3.07
N MET A 159 -8.97 -11.52 2.74
CA MET A 159 -8.80 -10.27 2.00
C MET A 159 -8.05 -9.28 2.90
N ALA A 160 -7.05 -8.63 2.32
CA ALA A 160 -6.19 -7.71 3.04
C ALA A 160 -5.91 -6.46 2.20
N THR A 161 -5.92 -5.29 2.81
CA THR A 161 -5.29 -4.11 2.20
C THR A 161 -4.16 -3.60 3.07
N ILE A 162 -3.08 -3.14 2.45
CA ILE A 162 -2.01 -2.42 3.13
C ILE A 162 -2.26 -0.93 2.94
N VAL A 163 -2.40 -0.20 4.03
CA VAL A 163 -2.46 1.25 4.05
C VAL A 163 -1.02 1.77 4.03
N CYS A 164 -0.69 2.49 2.96
CA CYS A 164 0.65 3.00 2.70
C CYS A 164 0.66 4.53 2.73
N ARG A 165 1.65 5.12 3.41
CA ARG A 165 2.06 6.49 3.11
C ARG A 165 2.87 6.45 1.83
N THR A 166 2.61 7.35 0.90
CA THR A 166 3.23 7.34 -0.43
C THR A 166 3.64 8.74 -0.84
N ILE A 167 4.90 8.91 -1.20
CA ILE A 167 5.40 10.15 -1.81
C ILE A 167 5.08 10.10 -3.30
N ALA A 168 3.98 10.73 -3.71
CA ALA A 168 3.53 10.64 -5.10
C ALA A 168 4.33 11.54 -6.03
N GLY A 169 4.98 12.59 -5.50
CA GLY A 169 5.70 13.58 -6.28
C GLY A 169 4.84 14.19 -7.39
N ARG A 170 5.46 14.43 -8.54
CA ARG A 170 4.72 14.78 -9.76
C ARG A 170 4.05 13.54 -10.32
N VAL A 171 2.76 13.68 -10.58
CA VAL A 171 1.91 12.64 -11.13
C VAL A 171 1.49 13.02 -12.54
N ALA A 172 1.76 12.16 -13.51
CA ALA A 172 1.25 12.35 -14.87
C ALA A 172 0.00 11.53 -15.13
N THR A 173 -0.78 11.96 -16.10
CA THR A 173 -1.87 11.16 -16.64
C THR A 173 -1.39 10.46 -17.90
N MET A 174 -1.88 9.23 -18.15
CA MET A 174 -1.54 8.47 -19.37
C MET A 174 -1.88 9.20 -20.68
N VAL A 175 -2.62 10.32 -20.63
CA VAL A 175 -2.96 11.17 -21.77
C VAL A 175 -1.80 12.09 -22.15
N ASP A 176 -0.93 12.43 -21.20
CA ASP A 176 0.09 13.47 -21.34
C ASP A 176 1.46 12.94 -21.83
N GLY A 177 1.58 11.62 -22.01
CA GLY A 177 2.86 10.95 -22.30
C GLY A 177 3.74 10.78 -21.05
N GLU A 178 4.63 9.78 -21.06
CA GLU A 178 5.55 9.55 -19.93
C GLU A 178 6.79 10.45 -20.06
N ASN A 179 7.02 11.33 -19.09
CA ASN A 179 8.27 12.09 -18.97
C ASN A 179 9.19 11.47 -17.91
N GLU A 180 10.51 11.65 -18.06
CA GLU A 180 11.52 11.16 -17.11
C GLU A 180 11.41 11.78 -15.71
N GLN A 181 10.70 12.90 -15.56
CA GLN A 181 10.55 13.65 -14.31
C GLN A 181 9.34 13.20 -13.45
N GLU A 182 8.56 12.24 -13.93
CA GLU A 182 7.34 11.79 -13.26
C GLU A 182 7.63 10.66 -12.28
N HIS A 183 7.18 10.84 -11.04
CA HIS A 183 7.39 9.90 -9.94
C HIS A 183 6.32 8.81 -9.91
N ALA A 184 5.11 9.16 -10.35
CA ALA A 184 4.01 8.24 -10.46
C ALA A 184 3.09 8.59 -11.63
N ILE A 185 2.30 7.61 -12.09
CA ILE A 185 1.38 7.79 -13.20
C ILE A 185 -0.04 7.39 -12.76
N ILE A 186 -1.03 8.24 -13.01
CA ILE A 186 -2.44 7.87 -12.84
C ILE A 186 -2.87 6.98 -13.99
N ARG A 187 -3.30 5.78 -13.62
CA ARG A 187 -3.94 4.82 -14.51
C ARG A 187 -5.37 4.62 -14.04
N ARG A 188 -6.34 5.10 -14.82
CA ARG A 188 -7.73 4.68 -14.67
C ARG A 188 -7.85 3.19 -14.97
N GLY A 189 -8.66 2.49 -14.18
CA GLY A 189 -9.08 1.11 -14.47
C GLY A 189 -9.67 1.00 -15.87
N GLY A 190 -9.81 -0.23 -16.38
CA GLY A 190 -10.38 -0.47 -17.71
C GLY A 190 -11.79 0.12 -17.87
N ARG A 191 -12.39 0.04 -19.07
CA ARG A 191 -13.71 0.63 -19.45
C ARG A 191 -14.92 0.34 -18.52
N ARG A 192 -14.77 -0.45 -17.46
CA ARG A 192 -15.80 -0.83 -16.48
C ARG A 192 -15.41 -0.54 -15.01
N SER A 193 -14.25 0.06 -14.74
CA SER A 193 -13.77 0.31 -13.39
C SER A 193 -13.51 1.80 -13.18
N GLU A 194 -14.20 2.39 -12.21
CA GLU A 194 -13.98 3.78 -11.77
C GLU A 194 -12.74 3.92 -10.87
N LEU A 195 -12.03 2.82 -10.60
CA LEU A 195 -10.87 2.82 -9.72
C LEU A 195 -9.69 3.52 -10.41
N GLU A 196 -9.20 4.57 -9.77
CA GLU A 196 -7.94 5.21 -10.15
C GLU A 196 -6.80 4.56 -9.37
N TYR A 197 -5.82 4.04 -10.13
CA TYR A 197 -4.57 3.53 -9.60
C TYR A 197 -3.46 4.53 -9.84
N LEU A 198 -2.67 4.78 -8.81
CA LEU A 198 -1.39 5.44 -8.91
C LEU A 198 -0.30 4.37 -9.10
N ILE A 199 0.39 4.41 -10.23
CA ILE A 199 1.52 3.55 -10.53
C ILE A 199 2.80 4.23 -10.07
N VAL A 200 3.33 3.78 -8.94
CA VAL A 200 4.54 4.36 -8.32
C VAL A 200 5.79 3.64 -8.85
N LYS A 201 6.78 4.40 -9.32
CA LYS A 201 7.98 3.84 -9.96
C LYS A 201 9.04 3.38 -8.95
N ASP A 202 9.24 4.13 -7.87
CA ASP A 202 10.24 3.83 -6.84
C ASP A 202 9.60 3.17 -5.61
N PRO A 203 9.99 1.95 -5.21
CA PRO A 203 9.51 1.33 -3.97
C PRO A 203 9.86 2.12 -2.70
N ASN A 204 10.95 2.92 -2.70
CA ASN A 204 11.30 3.77 -1.55
C ASN A 204 10.28 4.91 -1.33
N ALA A 205 9.44 5.21 -2.33
CA ALA A 205 8.34 6.16 -2.18
C ALA A 205 7.16 5.59 -1.37
N ILE A 206 7.19 4.32 -0.96
CA ILE A 206 6.07 3.63 -0.32
C ILE A 206 6.47 3.16 1.08
N LEU A 207 5.72 3.59 2.09
CA LEU A 207 5.90 3.16 3.47
C LEU A 207 4.63 2.45 3.98
N PRO A 208 4.67 1.12 4.17
CA PRO A 208 3.53 0.38 4.71
C PRO A 208 3.32 0.75 6.19
N CYS A 209 2.10 1.14 6.54
CA CYS A 209 1.77 1.64 7.88
C CYS A 209 0.83 0.69 8.62
N PHE A 210 -0.22 0.21 7.94
CA PHE A 210 -1.22 -0.68 8.52
C PHE A 210 -1.62 -1.76 7.53
N VAL A 211 -2.03 -2.92 8.03
CA VAL A 211 -2.70 -3.98 7.28
C VAL A 211 -4.10 -4.13 7.85
N ILE A 212 -5.10 -4.06 6.98
CA ILE A 212 -6.51 -4.24 7.34
C ILE A 212 -6.97 -5.55 6.74
N LEU A 213 -7.46 -6.46 7.58
CA LEU A 213 -8.14 -7.68 7.15
C LEU A 213 -9.63 -7.45 7.20
N PHE A 214 -10.35 -7.84 6.14
CA PHE A 214 -11.78 -7.58 6.03
C PHE A 214 -12.51 -8.68 5.25
N THR A 215 -13.83 -8.68 5.37
CA THR A 215 -14.78 -9.52 4.61
C THR A 215 -15.86 -8.68 3.99
#